data_AF-A0A2T7M5L6-F1
#
_entry.id   AF-A0A2T7M5L6-F1
#
_cell.length_a   1.000
_cell.length_b   1.000
_cell.length_c   1.000
_cell.angle_alpha   90.00
_cell.angle_beta   90.00
_cell.angle_gamma   90.00
#
_symmetry.space_group_name_H-M   'P 1'
#
loop_
_entity.id
_entity.type
_entity.pdbx_description
1 polymer ?
#
loop_
_entity_poly.entity_id
_entity_poly.type
_entity_poly.pdbx_seq_one_letter_code
_entity_poly.pdbx_strand_id
1 'polypeptide(L)'
;MSAEPITEQDIADLRKQGDLKEFLKQTRAAARAENQRRRALVLRHPDLAEQLTEAPHRFSTPAAWSGYVPPATDCTGALNTTPVRPALLALVAEAERRAAGERTAAA
;
A
#
# COMPACT_ATOMS: atom_id res chain seq x y z
N MET A 1 -2.93 -9.60 -11.29
CA MET A 1 -3.65 -8.83 -12.33
C MET A 1 -3.27 -7.37 -12.12
N SER A 2 -2.35 -6.83 -12.91
CA SER A 2 -2.07 -5.39 -12.88
C SER A 2 -3.19 -4.69 -13.63
N ALA A 3 -3.89 -3.76 -13.00
CA ALA A 3 -4.84 -2.91 -13.68
C ALA A 3 -4.10 -2.11 -14.76
N GLU A 4 -4.65 -2.05 -15.98
CA GLU A 4 -4.09 -1.27 -17.07
C GLU A 4 -3.99 0.22 -16.67
N PRO A 5 -2.93 0.93 -17.09
CA PRO A 5 -2.79 2.34 -16.78
C PRO A 5 -3.91 3.13 -17.47
N ILE A 6 -4.55 4.04 -16.72
CA ILE A 6 -5.49 5.00 -17.30
C ILE A 6 -4.77 5.85 -18.35
N THR A 7 -5.41 5.99 -19.51
CA THR A 7 -4.93 6.79 -20.64
C THR A 7 -5.49 8.22 -20.58
N GLU A 8 -4.90 9.13 -21.36
CA GLU A 8 -5.44 10.49 -21.52
C GLU A 8 -6.86 10.49 -22.10
N GLN A 9 -7.16 9.52 -22.95
CA GLN A 9 -8.49 9.33 -23.54
C GLN A 9 -9.52 8.97 -22.45
N ASP A 10 -9.16 8.08 -21.52
CA ASP A 10 -10.03 7.73 -20.39
C ASP A 10 -10.32 8.96 -19.52
N ILE A 11 -9.33 9.81 -19.29
CA ILE A 11 -9.51 11.06 -18.53
C ILE A 11 -10.44 12.03 -19.27
N ALA A 12 -10.27 12.16 -20.59
CA ALA A 12 -11.13 13.01 -21.41
C ALA A 12 -12.59 12.53 -21.37
N ASP A 13 -12.80 11.21 -21.44
CA ASP A 13 -14.14 10.62 -21.41
C ASP A 13 -14.79 10.71 -20.03
N LEU A 14 -14.03 10.47 -18.95
CA LEU A 14 -14.48 10.68 -17.57
C LEU A 14 -14.84 12.15 -17.28
N ARG A 15 -14.14 13.11 -17.89
CA ARG A 15 -14.49 14.54 -17.78
C ARG A 15 -15.78 14.87 -18.53
N LYS A 16 -15.94 14.37 -19.74
CA LYS A 16 -17.14 14.60 -20.56
C LYS A 16 -18.40 14.02 -19.90
N GLN A 17 -18.27 12.89 -19.21
CA GLN A 17 -19.36 12.21 -18.51
C GLN A 17 -19.67 12.84 -17.13
N GLY A 18 -18.78 13.69 -16.60
CA GLY A 18 -18.91 14.27 -15.25
C GLY A 18 -18.44 13.35 -14.12
N ASP A 19 -17.94 12.16 -14.46
CA ASP A 19 -17.61 11.08 -13.51
C ASP A 19 -16.18 11.14 -12.96
N LEU A 20 -15.32 12.03 -13.49
CA LEU A 20 -13.93 12.15 -13.04
C LEU A 20 -13.82 12.35 -11.52
N LYS A 21 -14.71 13.16 -10.93
CA LYS A 21 -14.69 13.44 -9.48
C LYS A 21 -14.98 12.17 -8.67
N GLU A 22 -15.99 11.40 -9.04
CA GLU A 22 -16.33 10.17 -8.34
C GLU A 22 -15.27 9.09 -8.57
N PHE A 23 -14.70 9.01 -9.78
CA PHE A 23 -13.56 8.13 -10.08
C PHE A 23 -12.36 8.40 -9.17
N LEU A 24 -11.94 9.67 -9.04
CA LEU A 24 -10.83 10.06 -8.16
C LEU A 24 -11.13 9.77 -6.68
N LYS A 25 -12.37 10.01 -6.26
CA LYS A 25 -12.83 9.71 -4.89
C LYS A 25 -12.78 8.21 -4.59
N GLN A 26 -13.27 7.37 -5.50
CA GLN A 26 -13.23 5.91 -5.37
C GLN A 26 -11.79 5.39 -5.35
N THR A 27 -10.94 5.90 -6.25
CA THR A 27 -9.51 5.55 -6.30
C THR A 27 -8.82 5.88 -4.97
N ARG A 28 -9.06 7.08 -4.43
CA ARG A 28 -8.51 7.49 -3.12
C ARG A 28 -9.04 6.63 -1.97
N ALA A 29 -10.32 6.28 -1.99
CA ALA A 29 -10.94 5.43 -0.98
C ALA A 29 -10.34 4.01 -1.00
N ALA A 30 -10.18 3.42 -2.20
CA ALA A 30 -9.55 2.11 -2.36
C ALA A 30 -8.10 2.11 -1.87
N ALA A 31 -7.30 3.11 -2.25
CA ALA A 31 -5.93 3.25 -1.77
C ALA A 31 -5.85 3.41 -0.25
N ARG A 32 -6.77 4.17 0.36
CA ARG A 32 -6.86 4.33 1.81
C ARG A 32 -7.22 3.00 2.50
N ALA A 33 -8.21 2.28 1.98
CA ALA A 33 -8.64 0.99 2.54
C ALA A 33 -7.50 -0.04 2.50
N GLU A 34 -6.78 -0.12 1.38
CA GLU A 34 -5.65 -1.03 1.24
C GLU A 34 -4.48 -0.66 2.17
N ASN A 35 -4.18 0.63 2.33
CA ASN A 35 -3.18 1.07 3.31
C ASN A 35 -3.60 0.70 4.74
N GLN A 36 -4.87 0.92 5.10
CA GLN A 36 -5.39 0.52 6.41
C GLN A 36 -5.30 -1.00 6.63
N ARG A 37 -5.60 -1.81 5.61
CA ARG A 37 -5.43 -3.28 5.65
C ARG A 37 -3.98 -3.66 5.98
N ARG A 38 -3.01 -3.12 5.24
CA ARG A 38 -1.57 -3.40 5.46
C ARG A 38 -1.13 -3.01 6.86
N ARG A 39 -1.49 -1.80 7.29
CA ARG A 39 -1.20 -1.32 8.64
C ARG A 39 -1.75 -2.28 9.69
N ALA A 40 -3.02 -2.66 9.59
CA ALA A 40 -3.65 -3.55 10.54
C ALA A 40 -2.96 -4.93 10.60
N LEU A 41 -2.57 -5.48 9.45
CA LEU A 41 -1.84 -6.75 9.37
C LEU A 41 -0.48 -6.69 10.08
N VAL A 42 0.34 -5.69 9.77
CA VAL A 42 1.68 -5.58 10.37
C VAL A 42 1.59 -5.28 11.86
N LEU A 43 0.71 -4.36 12.29
CA LEU A 43 0.57 -4.00 13.71
C LEU A 43 0.00 -5.11 14.58
N ARG A 44 -0.59 -6.16 13.98
CA ARG A 44 -1.03 -7.36 14.71
C ARG A 44 0.15 -8.19 15.21
N HIS A 45 1.33 -8.04 14.61
CA HIS A 45 2.55 -8.77 14.96
C HIS A 45 3.56 -7.80 15.60
N PRO A 46 3.74 -7.84 16.94
CA PRO A 46 4.59 -6.87 17.65
C PRO A 46 6.03 -6.80 17.12
N ASP A 47 6.60 -7.93 16.74
CA ASP A 47 7.96 -8.03 16.18
C ASP A 47 8.08 -7.34 14.80
N LEU A 48 7.05 -7.42 13.96
CA LEU A 48 7.04 -6.70 12.68
C LEU A 48 6.74 -5.22 12.88
N ALA A 49 5.92 -4.89 13.89
CA ALA A 49 5.63 -3.52 14.26
C ALA A 49 6.90 -2.78 14.75
N GLU A 50 7.70 -3.43 15.59
CA GLU A 50 9.00 -2.90 16.05
C GLU A 50 9.96 -2.64 14.89
N GLN A 51 10.00 -3.49 13.87
CA GLN A 51 10.85 -3.26 12.70
C GLN A 51 10.51 -1.97 11.92
N LEU A 52 9.31 -1.39 12.09
CA LEU A 52 8.96 -0.10 11.48
C LEU A 52 9.73 1.08 12.08
N THR A 53 10.20 0.97 13.33
CA THR A 53 10.99 2.03 13.96
C THR A 53 12.47 1.96 13.58
N GLU A 54 12.90 0.84 13.01
CA GLU A 54 14.28 0.61 12.59
C GLU A 54 14.58 1.19 11.20
N ALA A 55 15.88 1.29 10.88
CA ALA A 55 16.30 1.58 9.51
C ALA A 55 15.85 0.45 8.57
N PRO A 56 15.37 0.76 7.33
CA PRO A 56 15.38 2.06 6.66
C PRO A 56 14.15 2.95 6.91
N HIS A 57 13.17 2.49 7.70
CA HIS A 57 11.86 3.12 7.84
C HIS A 57 11.86 4.31 8.81
N ARG A 58 12.48 4.12 9.99
CA ARG A 58 12.67 5.15 11.03
C ARG A 58 11.38 5.89 11.42
N PHE A 59 10.25 5.18 11.48
CA PHE A 59 9.03 5.78 12.04
C PHE A 59 9.22 6.05 13.54
N SER A 60 8.65 7.15 14.05
CA SER A 60 8.76 7.50 15.48
C SER A 60 8.10 6.47 16.41
N THR A 61 7.01 5.86 15.94
CA THR A 61 6.34 4.72 16.56
C THR A 61 5.79 3.82 15.46
N PRO A 62 5.55 2.53 15.72
CA PRO A 62 4.91 1.65 14.74
C PRO A 62 3.55 2.20 14.27
N ALA A 63 2.81 2.83 15.21
CA ALA A 63 1.54 3.46 14.95
C ALA A 63 1.62 4.76 14.11
N ALA A 64 2.80 5.28 13.79
CA ALA A 64 2.94 6.41 12.87
C ALA A 64 2.83 5.98 11.39
N TRP A 65 3.09 4.71 11.07
CA TRP A 65 3.04 4.22 9.69
C TRP A 65 1.61 4.01 9.20
N SER A 66 1.19 4.75 8.17
CA SER A 66 -0.18 4.70 7.64
C SER A 66 -0.52 3.45 6.83
N GLY A 67 0.42 2.52 6.64
CA GLY A 67 0.29 1.39 5.72
C GLY A 67 0.67 1.72 4.28
N TYR A 68 1.07 2.96 4.01
CA TYR A 68 1.53 3.39 2.71
C TYR A 68 2.84 2.71 2.33
N VAL A 69 2.88 2.20 1.10
CA VAL A 69 4.09 1.68 0.45
C VAL A 69 4.36 2.57 -0.78
N PRO A 70 5.57 3.14 -0.90
CA PRO A 70 5.91 3.95 -2.07
C PRO A 70 5.68 3.20 -3.40
N PRO A 71 5.21 3.89 -4.46
CA PRO A 71 5.03 3.29 -5.77
C PRO A 71 6.36 2.78 -6.34
N ALA A 72 6.27 1.84 -7.29
CA ALA A 72 7.44 1.26 -7.96
C ALA A 72 8.16 2.26 -8.88
N THR A 73 7.46 3.29 -9.32
CA THR A 73 7.99 4.38 -10.14
C THR A 73 7.58 5.73 -9.54
N ASP A 74 8.37 6.76 -9.80
CA ASP A 74 7.99 8.14 -9.49
C ASP A 74 7.05 8.73 -10.57
N CYS A 75 6.72 10.02 -10.43
CA CYS A 75 5.87 10.74 -11.39
C CYS A 75 6.54 10.98 -12.76
N THR A 76 7.84 10.74 -12.89
CA THR A 76 8.58 10.80 -14.16
C THR A 76 8.66 9.44 -14.85
N GLY A 77 8.22 8.37 -14.17
CA GLY A 77 8.34 6.98 -14.63
C GLY A 77 9.67 6.33 -14.26
N ALA A 78 10.57 7.03 -13.56
CA ALA A 78 11.82 6.47 -13.10
C ALA A 78 11.57 5.44 -11.98
N LEU A 79 12.36 4.36 -11.97
CA LEU A 79 12.24 3.30 -10.96
C LEU A 79 12.58 3.84 -9.57
N ASN A 80 11.74 3.49 -8.60
CA ASN A 80 11.98 3.77 -7.20
C ASN A 80 13.04 2.80 -6.65
N THR A 81 14.27 3.31 -6.48
CA THR A 81 15.43 2.56 -5.97
C THR A 81 15.61 2.69 -4.45
N THR A 82 14.69 3.38 -3.75
CA THR A 82 14.84 3.59 -2.30
C THR A 82 14.75 2.24 -1.56
N PRO A 83 15.59 2.00 -0.53
CA PRO A 83 15.55 0.76 0.25
C PRO A 83 14.29 0.63 1.10
N VAL A 84 13.56 1.74 1.31
CA VAL A 84 12.31 1.79 2.09
C VAL A 84 11.23 0.92 1.44
N ARG A 85 11.07 0.98 0.12
CA ARG A 85 10.02 0.24 -0.58
C ARG A 85 10.15 -1.29 -0.42
N PRO A 86 11.29 -1.93 -0.77
CA PRO A 86 11.41 -3.39 -0.61
C PRO A 86 11.32 -3.82 0.85
N ALA A 87 11.82 -3.03 1.79
CA ALA A 87 11.71 -3.36 3.22
C ALA A 87 10.26 -3.32 3.72
N LEU A 88 9.45 -2.31 3.33
CA LEU A 88 8.03 -2.27 3.69
C LEU A 88 7.25 -3.42 3.04
N LEU A 89 7.57 -3.76 1.78
CA LEU A 89 6.96 -4.90 1.11
C LEU A 89 7.29 -6.22 1.82
N ALA A 90 8.52 -6.38 2.32
CA ALA A 90 8.90 -7.57 3.07
C ALA A 90 8.10 -7.71 4.39
N LEU A 91 7.91 -6.61 5.14
CA LEU A 91 7.08 -6.61 6.34
C LEU A 91 5.63 -6.99 6.05
N VAL A 92 5.04 -6.40 5.01
CA VAL A 92 3.66 -6.71 4.60
C VAL A 92 3.55 -8.17 4.16
N ALA A 93 4.48 -8.67 3.34
CA ALA A 93 4.45 -10.05 2.86
C ALA A 93 4.59 -11.06 4.00
N GLU A 94 5.43 -10.78 5.01
CA GLU A 94 5.54 -11.63 6.20
C GLU A 94 4.28 -11.62 7.04
N ALA A 95 3.67 -10.45 7.27
CA ALA A 95 2.39 -10.35 7.98
C ALA A 95 1.27 -11.13 7.24
N GLU A 96 1.23 -11.06 5.91
CA GLU A 96 0.28 -11.81 5.09
C GLU A 96 0.51 -13.33 5.18
N ARG A 97 1.77 -13.79 5.18
CA ARG A 97 2.10 -15.20 5.38
C ARG A 97 1.60 -15.72 6.73
N ARG A 98 1.85 -14.97 7.81
CA ARG A 98 1.40 -15.34 9.17
C ARG A 98 -0.12 -15.39 9.27
N ALA A 99 -0.81 -14.37 8.75
CA ALA A 99 -2.27 -14.33 8.73
C ALA A 99 -2.88 -15.50 7.93
N ALA A 100 -2.26 -15.90 6.82
CA ALA A 100 -2.69 -17.07 6.07
C ALA A 100 -2.48 -18.39 6.86
N GLY A 101 -1.35 -18.53 7.55
CA GLY A 101 -1.06 -19.69 8.40
C GLY A 101 -2.04 -19.83 9.56
N GLU A 102 -2.37 -18.74 10.24
CA GLU A 102 -3.36 -18.73 11.32
C GLU A 102 -4.76 -19.11 10.83
N ARG A 103 -5.17 -18.65 9.63
CA ARG A 103 -6.48 -18.96 9.06
C ARG A 103 -6.61 -20.44 8.71
N THR A 104 -5.52 -21.07 8.24
CA THR A 104 -5.51 -22.52 7.95
C THR A 104 -5.53 -23.35 9.24
N ALA A 105 -4.89 -22.88 10.32
CA ALA A 105 -4.90 -23.57 11.60
C ALA A 105 -6.24 -23.48 12.37
N ALA A 106 -7.09 -22.52 12.02
CA ALA A 106 -8.40 -22.29 12.63
C ALA A 106 -9.58 -22.94 11.87
N ALA A 107 -9.31 -23.64 10.76
CA ALA A 107 -10.29 -24.35 9.93
C ALA A 107 -10.20 -25.87 10.14
#